data_AF-A0A930X3H2-F1
#
_entry.id   AF-A0A930X3H2-F1
#
_cell.length_a   1.000
_cell.length_b   1.000
_cell.length_c   1.000
_cell.angle_alpha   90.00
_cell.angle_beta   90.00
_cell.angle_gamma   90.00
#
_symmetry.space_group_name_H-M   'P 1'
#
loop_
_entity.id
_entity.type
_entity.pdbx_description
1 polymer ?
#
loop_
_entity_poly.entity_id
_entity_poly.type
_entity_poly.pdbx_seq_one_letter_code
_entity_poly.pdbx_strand_id
1 'polypeptide(L)' 'MQAIRRLGLTGTELAKAQAGTIRLKLLKVAARVLHVGGHLICQLASACPFRSLWGQVLKRLRIP' A
#
# COMPACT_ATOMS: atom_id res chain seq x y z
N MET A 1 -2.72 -12.69 0.55
CA MET A 1 -3.32 -11.37 0.22
C MET A 1 -4.61 -11.02 0.99
N GLN A 2 -5.20 -11.94 1.75
CA GLN A 2 -6.52 -11.70 2.38
C GLN A 2 -6.46 -10.65 3.52
N ALA A 3 -5.39 -10.62 4.33
CA ALA A 3 -5.26 -9.65 5.42
C ALA A 3 -5.23 -8.19 4.92
N ILE A 4 -4.40 -7.89 3.91
CA ILE A 4 -4.34 -6.55 3.29
C ILE A 4 -5.70 -6.16 2.70
N ARG A 5 -6.40 -7.13 2.10
CA ARG A 5 -7.73 -6.91 1.53
C ARG A 5 -8.77 -6.56 2.59
N ARG A 6 -8.76 -7.27 3.72
CA ARG A 6 -9.70 -7.11 4.83
C ARG A 6 -9.40 -5.89 5.71
N LEU A 7 -8.13 -5.58 5.92
CA LEU A 7 -7.69 -4.53 6.85
C LEU A 7 -7.38 -3.20 6.13
N GLY A 8 -6.66 -3.28 5.02
CA GLY A 8 -6.16 -2.10 4.31
C GLY A 8 -7.09 -1.59 3.21
N LEU A 9 -7.70 -2.51 2.44
CA LEU A 9 -8.38 -2.16 1.18
C LEU A 9 -9.90 -1.99 1.31
N THR A 10 -10.50 -2.21 2.47
CA THR A 10 -11.96 -2.10 2.67
C THR A 10 -12.51 -0.75 2.21
N GLY A 11 -13.50 -0.74 1.33
CA GLY A 11 -14.08 0.50 0.77
C GLY A 11 -13.21 1.20 -0.29
N THR A 12 -12.18 0.54 -0.83
CA THR A 12 -11.43 1.01 -2.01
C THR A 12 -11.77 0.16 -3.23
N GLU A 13 -11.52 0.67 -4.44
CA GLU A 13 -11.72 -0.11 -5.68
C GLU A 13 -10.89 -1.41 -5.71
N LEU A 14 -9.71 -1.40 -5.06
CA LEU A 14 -8.87 -2.59 -4.96
C LEU A 14 -9.39 -3.64 -3.97
N ALA A 15 -10.43 -3.35 -3.18
CA ALA A 15 -11.09 -4.33 -2.31
C ALA A 15 -11.72 -5.48 -3.12
N LYS A 16 -12.12 -5.23 -4.37
CA LYS A 16 -12.69 -6.24 -5.28
C LYS A 16 -11.67 -6.78 -6.29
N ALA A 17 -10.50 -6.17 -6.39
CA ALA A 17 -9.47 -6.56 -7.35
C ALA A 17 -8.88 -7.96 -7.10
N GLN A 18 -8.32 -8.56 -8.15
CA GLN A 18 -7.60 -9.84 -8.06
C GLN A 18 -6.29 -9.67 -7.28
N ALA A 19 -5.82 -10.75 -6.66
CA ALA A 19 -4.58 -10.74 -5.87
C ALA A 19 -3.36 -10.28 -6.70
N GLY A 20 -3.30 -10.61 -8.00
CA GLY A 20 -2.26 -10.15 -8.91
C GLY A 20 -2.27 -8.63 -9.11
N THR A 21 -3.45 -8.04 -9.32
CA THR A 21 -3.63 -6.59 -9.44
C THR A 21 -3.26 -5.86 -8.16
N ILE A 22 -3.67 -6.41 -7.01
CA ILE A 22 -3.29 -5.87 -5.69
C ILE A 22 -1.77 -5.90 -5.55
N ARG A 23 -1.12 -7.03 -5.87
CA ARG A 23 0.34 -7.15 -5.83
C ARG A 23 1.02 -6.09 -6.69
N LEU A 24 0.56 -5.91 -7.93
CA LEU A 24 1.15 -4.95 -8.87
C LEU A 24 0.98 -3.50 -8.40
N LYS A 25 -0.20 -3.12 -7.92
CA LYS A 25 -0.53 -1.73 -7.57
C LYS A 25 -0.11 -1.31 -6.16
N LEU A 26 0.08 -2.25 -5.24
CA LEU A 26 0.48 -1.95 -3.85
C LEU A 26 1.87 -2.44 -3.50
N LEU A 27 2.27 -3.64 -3.89
CA LEU A 27 3.52 -4.23 -3.42
C LEU A 27 4.67 -4.12 -4.43
N LYS A 28 4.35 -4.13 -5.73
CA LYS A 28 5.30 -4.02 -6.83
C LYS A 28 5.30 -2.61 -7.42
N VAL A 29 5.28 -1.61 -6.53
CA VAL A 29 5.46 -0.21 -6.90
C VAL A 29 6.92 0.16 -6.65
N ALA A 30 7.54 0.84 -7.61
CA ALA A 30 8.86 1.41 -7.40
C ALA A 30 8.76 2.58 -6.39
N ALA A 31 9.45 2.43 -5.27
CA ALA A 31 9.56 3.45 -4.22
C ALA A 31 10.96 3.38 -3.62
N ARG A 32 11.46 4.51 -3.14
CA ARG A 32 12.69 4.54 -2.35
C ARG A 32 12.35 4.07 -0.93
N VAL A 33 12.98 2.97 -0.50
CA VAL A 33 12.78 2.40 0.85
C VAL A 33 13.94 2.84 1.74
N LEU A 34 13.61 3.45 2.87
CA LEU A 34 14.55 3.87 3.90
C LEU A 34 14.21 3.13 5.18
N HIS A 35 15.23 2.66 5.89
CA HIS A 35 15.07 2.08 7.22
C HIS A 35 15.62 3.07 8.25
N VAL A 36 14.76 3.51 9.18
CA VAL A 36 15.09 4.54 10.18
C VAL A 36 14.59 4.07 11.54
N GLY A 37 15.48 3.65 12.43
CA GLY A 37 15.14 3.31 13.81
C GLY A 37 14.03 2.27 13.96
N GLY A 38 14.01 1.22 13.13
CA GLY A 38 12.94 0.21 13.12
C GLY A 38 11.71 0.59 12.28
N HIS A 39 11.65 1.81 11.76
CA HIS A 39 10.60 2.24 10.84
C HIS A 39 11.03 2.04 9.39
N LEU A 40 10.13 1.47 8.59
CA LEU A 40 10.28 1.41 7.14
C LEU A 40 9.57 2.60 6.51
N ILE A 41 10.34 3.53 5.93
CA ILE A 41 9.82 4.71 5.24
C ILE A 41 9.89 4.46 3.73
N CYS A 42 8.73 4.42 3.08
CA CYS A 42 8.65 4.28 1.63
C CYS A 42 8.31 5.63 0.99
N GLN A 43 9.27 6.21 0.25
CA GLN A 43 9.10 7.43 -0.52
C GLN A 43 8.69 7.07 -1.95
N LEU A 44 7.45 7.40 -2.31
CA LEU A 44 6.90 7.19 -3.65
C LEU A 44 7.30 8.32 -4.60
N ALA A 45 7.43 7.99 -5.89
CA ALA A 45 7.56 8.99 -6.94
C ALA A 45 6.32 9.89 -7.01
N SER A 46 6.54 11.18 -7.29
CA SER A 46 5.48 12.19 -7.38
C SER A 46 4.41 11.86 -8.43
N ALA A 47 4.81 11.22 -9.53
CA ALA A 47 3.93 10.79 -10.62
C ALA A 47 3.18 9.48 -10.35
N CYS A 48 3.33 8.86 -9.17
CA CYS A 48 2.66 7.60 -8.87
C CYS A 48 1.14 7.82 -8.72
N PRO A 49 0.28 7.25 -9.60
CA PRO A 49 -1.17 7.48 -9.57
C PRO A 49 -1.83 6.87 -8.32
N PHE A 50 -1.19 5.88 -7.69
CA PHE A 50 -1.72 5.18 -6.52
C PHE A 50 -1.24 5.77 -5.19
N ARG A 51 -0.56 6.93 -5.18
CA ARG A 51 0.01 7.52 -3.96
C ARG A 51 -1.03 7.75 -2.86
N SER A 52 -2.22 8.25 -3.22
CA SER A 52 -3.33 8.49 -2.28
C SER A 52 -3.85 7.19 -1.67
N LEU A 53 -4.09 6.17 -2.51
CA LEU A 53 -4.50 4.84 -2.08
C LEU A 53 -3.46 4.20 -1.16
N TRP A 54 -2.18 4.29 -1.51
CA TRP A 54 -1.08 3.73 -0.74
C TRP A 54 -1.01 4.35 0.67
N GLY A 55 -1.16 5.69 0.76
CA GLY A 55 -1.23 6.39 2.03
C GLY A 55 -2.43 5.98 2.89
N GLN A 56 -3.61 5.79 2.29
CA GLN A 56 -4.80 5.31 3.01
C GLN A 56 -4.61 3.88 3.53
N VAL A 57 -4.09 2.99 2.69
CA VAL A 57 -3.86 1.59 3.03
C VAL A 57 -2.81 1.46 4.13
N LEU A 58 -1.71 2.22 4.06
CA LEU A 58 -0.72 2.28 5.13
C LEU A 58 -1.31 2.79 6.44
N LYS A 59 -2.11 3.86 6.43
CA LYS A 59 -2.77 4.38 7.64
C LYS A 59 -3.63 3.31 8.32
N ARG A 60 -4.31 2.47 7.54
CA ARG A 60 -5.17 1.40 8.05
C ARG A 60 -4.39 0.16 8.49
N LEU A 61 -3.26 -0.13 7.84
CA LEU A 61 -2.38 -1.25 8.19
C LEU A 61 -1.43 -0.93 9.35
N ARG A 62 -1.23 0.36 9.65
CA ARG A 62 -0.49 0.83 10.82
C ARG A 62 -1.33 0.55 12.06
N ILE A 63 -1.38 -0.72 12.44
CA ILE A 63 -1.90 -1.22 13.70
C ILE A 63 -0.91 -0.72 14.77
N PRO A 64 -1.36 -0.04 15.83
CA PRO A 64 -0.52 0.33 16.96
C PRO A 64 0.03 -0.90 17.70
#